data_AF-A0AAU9WZV4-F1
#
_entry.id   AF-A0AAU9WZV4-F1
#
_cell.length_a   1.000
_cell.length_b   1.000
_cell.length_c   1.000
_cell.angle_alpha   90.00
_cell.angle_beta   90.00
_cell.angle_gamma   90.00
#
_symmetry.space_group_name_H-M   'P 1'
#
loop_
_entity.id
_entity.type
_entity.pdbx_description
1 polymer ?
#
loop_
_entity_poly.entity_id
_entity_poly.type
_entity_poly.pdbx_seq_one_letter_code
_entity_poly.pdbx_strand_id
1 'polypeptide(L)'
;MCQKYGFRWLASGNRLRVIIKEIPCFRGSNYVHKGLESDINNTLTITIAMAEIQCVVFTTLLLLSALTCVSGKIGKCEKIKIPLCQGIGYNFTSMPNMFNHDTQEEAALEVHQFWPLVEIKCSADLKLFLCSMFAPNCQPNVKKRVPPCRSICERARDGCARLMRQYGFSWPKRMTCKTFPELGGDKPCMEGNGIVANGTSTTAHPLEPVLPKKTTPFKKCEKIKIPLCQGIGYNFTYMPNMFNHDTQEEAALEVHQFWPLVEIKCSADLKLFLCSIYTPICQPNYGKEIPPCRSLCQKAREGCAPLMRQYGFSWPKRMRCENFPKLGHKICIRPNGNSAKESVTTTLPSVAVLPTKTLTAPKKCKKIKIPFCQGIGYNRTLLPNIKEEDAVYFQQFRPLFGGKCSPNLKLFLCSMYAPECRPNVTDPLPPCRSTCKQAKRGCAPFMRLHHVRWPKRMRCKNFPKAGGKKSCIDPNGIVHKGA
;
A
#
# COMPACT_ATOMS: atom_id res chain seq x y z
N MET A 1 14.27 -14.61 -13.27
CA MET A 1 14.45 -13.95 -14.59
C MET A 1 14.74 -15.06 -15.58
N CYS A 2 13.75 -15.48 -16.37
CA CYS A 2 13.95 -16.24 -17.61
C CYS A 2 12.99 -15.61 -18.63
N GLN A 3 13.55 -15.08 -19.72
CA GLN A 3 12.82 -14.44 -20.82
C GLN A 3 12.32 -15.51 -21.82
N LYS A 4 11.16 -15.22 -22.41
CA LYS A 4 10.62 -15.64 -23.72
C LYS A 4 11.39 -16.75 -24.48
N TYR A 5 10.70 -17.87 -24.71
CA TYR A 5 11.00 -18.79 -25.81
C TYR A 5 10.92 -18.05 -27.15
N GLY A 6 11.92 -18.23 -28.01
CA GLY A 6 11.91 -17.78 -29.40
C GLY A 6 11.63 -18.95 -30.34
N PHE A 7 10.56 -18.86 -31.14
CA PHE A 7 10.24 -19.84 -32.19
C PHE A 7 10.71 -19.27 -33.54
N ARG A 8 11.35 -20.09 -34.37
CA ARG A 8 11.64 -19.76 -35.78
C ARG A 8 11.04 -20.83 -36.66
N TRP A 9 10.14 -20.43 -37.56
CA TRP A 9 9.52 -21.31 -38.53
C TRP A 9 10.38 -21.37 -39.79
N LEU A 10 10.66 -22.59 -40.28
CA LEU A 10 11.16 -22.80 -41.63
C LEU A 10 10.14 -23.68 -42.36
N ALA A 11 9.60 -23.16 -43.46
CA ALA A 11 8.71 -23.88 -44.33
C ALA A 11 9.53 -24.64 -45.38
N SER A 12 9.34 -25.95 -45.46
CA SER A 12 9.71 -26.73 -46.64
C SER A 12 8.69 -27.87 -46.79
N GLY A 13 7.81 -27.72 -47.79
CA GLY A 13 6.75 -28.68 -48.11
C GLY A 13 5.63 -28.80 -47.05
N ASN A 14 4.71 -29.75 -47.28
CA ASN A 14 3.46 -29.94 -46.52
C ASN A 14 3.64 -30.55 -45.11
N ARG A 15 4.76 -30.31 -44.43
CA ARG A 15 4.94 -30.66 -43.00
C ARG A 15 5.66 -29.55 -42.25
N LEU A 16 5.02 -29.02 -41.21
CA LEU A 16 5.64 -28.14 -40.22
C LEU A 16 6.36 -28.99 -39.17
N ARG A 17 7.68 -28.81 -39.01
CA ARG A 17 8.44 -29.35 -37.87
C ARG A 17 8.82 -28.23 -36.92
N VAL A 18 8.57 -28.42 -35.62
CA VAL A 18 9.05 -27.54 -34.55
C VAL A 18 10.31 -28.18 -33.96
N ILE A 19 11.44 -27.48 -34.01
CA ILE A 19 12.67 -27.90 -33.30
C ILE A 19 12.79 -27.05 -32.04
N ILE A 20 12.64 -27.68 -30.88
CA ILE A 20 12.92 -27.07 -29.58
C ILE A 20 14.44 -27.18 -29.36
N LYS A 21 15.17 -26.07 -29.43
CA LYS A 21 16.56 -26.03 -28.94
C LYS A 21 16.54 -25.79 -27.44
N GLU A 22 16.92 -26.78 -26.66
CA GLU A 22 17.29 -26.58 -25.26
C GLU A 22 18.67 -25.90 -25.19
N ILE A 23 18.78 -24.87 -24.35
CA ILE A 23 20.06 -24.29 -23.91
C ILE A 23 20.27 -24.81 -22.47
N PRO A 24 21.42 -25.40 -22.12
CA PRO A 24 21.60 -26.10 -20.85
C PRO A 24 21.82 -25.13 -19.69
N CYS A 25 21.24 -25.45 -18.52
CA CYS A 25 21.68 -24.94 -17.22
C CYS A 25 22.17 -26.11 -16.35
N PHE A 26 23.46 -26.08 -16.01
CA PHE A 26 24.14 -26.82 -14.92
C PHE A 26 23.30 -26.82 -13.61
N ARG A 27 23.26 -27.82 -12.71
CA ARG A 27 24.21 -28.88 -12.29
C ARG A 27 23.46 -29.85 -11.33
N GLY A 28 23.80 -31.15 -11.32
CA GLY A 28 23.84 -31.95 -10.08
C GLY A 28 23.00 -33.24 -9.99
N SER A 29 23.68 -34.37 -10.22
CA SER A 29 23.52 -35.68 -9.55
C SER A 29 22.62 -36.77 -10.18
N ASN A 30 23.31 -37.67 -10.90
CA ASN A 30 23.34 -39.15 -10.83
C ASN A 30 22.01 -39.93 -10.68
N TYR A 31 21.69 -40.80 -11.65
CA TYR A 31 21.87 -42.27 -11.56
C TYR A 31 21.66 -42.95 -12.94
N VAL A 32 22.16 -44.19 -13.04
CA VAL A 32 22.64 -44.91 -14.24
C VAL A 32 21.74 -46.09 -14.65
N HIS A 33 21.72 -46.41 -15.97
CA HIS A 33 21.38 -47.70 -16.66
C HIS A 33 19.92 -48.23 -16.56
N LYS A 34 19.38 -49.09 -17.44
CA LYS A 34 19.79 -49.87 -18.63
C LYS A 34 18.48 -50.28 -19.35
N GLY A 35 18.53 -50.57 -20.65
CA GLY A 35 17.38 -51.06 -21.41
C GLY A 35 16.97 -52.51 -21.07
N LEU A 36 15.75 -52.88 -21.45
CA LEU A 36 15.32 -54.26 -21.68
C LEU A 36 14.18 -54.27 -22.73
N GLU A 37 14.38 -55.05 -23.79
CA GLU A 37 13.41 -55.50 -24.79
C GLU A 37 12.62 -56.68 -24.20
N SER A 38 11.29 -56.72 -24.38
CA SER A 38 10.51 -57.93 -24.75
C SER A 38 9.00 -57.64 -24.79
N ASP A 39 8.48 -57.57 -26.02
CA ASP A 39 7.33 -58.28 -26.61
C ASP A 39 6.03 -58.69 -25.84
N ILE A 40 4.98 -58.69 -26.66
CA ILE A 40 3.73 -59.49 -26.67
C ILE A 40 2.43 -58.86 -26.12
N ASN A 41 1.72 -58.20 -27.06
CA ASN A 41 0.31 -58.34 -27.48
C ASN A 41 -0.89 -58.28 -26.51
N ASN A 42 -1.92 -57.61 -27.05
CA ASN A 42 -3.36 -57.59 -26.74
C ASN A 42 -3.91 -56.67 -25.65
N THR A 43 -3.06 -55.93 -24.93
CA THR A 43 -3.53 -54.78 -24.12
C THR A 43 -3.39 -53.45 -24.87
N LEU A 44 -2.58 -53.42 -25.95
CA LEU A 44 -2.17 -52.19 -26.63
C LEU A 44 -3.27 -51.58 -27.51
N THR A 45 -4.17 -52.37 -28.11
CA THR A 45 -5.25 -51.86 -28.97
C THR A 45 -6.34 -51.09 -28.20
N ILE A 46 -6.59 -51.42 -26.93
CA ILE A 46 -7.55 -50.67 -26.09
C ILE A 46 -6.90 -49.39 -25.55
N THR A 47 -5.59 -49.39 -25.27
CA THR A 47 -4.86 -48.17 -24.89
C THR A 47 -4.64 -47.19 -26.05
N ILE A 48 -4.49 -47.65 -27.30
CA ILE A 48 -4.34 -46.75 -28.46
C ILE A 48 -5.66 -46.01 -28.76
N ALA A 49 -6.81 -46.66 -28.63
CA ALA A 49 -8.11 -45.99 -28.82
C ALA A 49 -8.39 -44.94 -27.74
N MET A 50 -7.96 -45.16 -26.50
CA MET A 50 -8.10 -44.17 -25.42
C MET A 50 -7.05 -43.04 -25.53
N ALA A 51 -5.86 -43.32 -26.05
CA ALA A 51 -4.79 -42.34 -26.26
C ALA A 51 -5.05 -41.39 -27.44
N GLU A 52 -5.70 -41.84 -28.53
CA GLU A 52 -6.10 -40.93 -29.61
C GLU A 52 -7.26 -40.02 -29.21
N ILE A 53 -8.22 -40.51 -28.40
CA ILE A 53 -9.30 -39.68 -27.87
C ILE A 53 -8.75 -38.67 -26.85
N GLN A 54 -7.81 -39.06 -25.97
CA GLN A 54 -7.17 -38.12 -25.04
C GLN A 54 -6.24 -37.11 -25.74
N CYS A 55 -5.50 -37.48 -26.79
CA CYS A 55 -4.66 -36.54 -27.56
C CYS A 55 -5.49 -35.60 -28.44
N VAL A 56 -6.57 -36.07 -29.08
CA VAL A 56 -7.47 -35.19 -29.85
C VAL A 56 -8.22 -34.26 -28.89
N VAL A 57 -8.66 -34.72 -27.72
CA VAL A 57 -9.29 -33.85 -26.70
C VAL A 57 -8.27 -32.86 -26.10
N PHE A 58 -7.02 -33.24 -25.85
CA PHE A 58 -5.99 -32.31 -25.35
C PHE A 58 -5.50 -31.34 -26.41
N THR A 59 -5.32 -31.77 -27.66
CA THR A 59 -4.92 -30.88 -28.76
C THR A 59 -6.06 -29.99 -29.21
N THR A 60 -7.32 -30.44 -29.17
CA THR A 60 -8.49 -29.59 -29.37
C THR A 60 -8.77 -28.70 -28.18
N LEU A 61 -8.54 -29.10 -26.92
CA LEU A 61 -8.57 -28.19 -25.76
C LEU A 61 -7.40 -27.21 -25.78
N LEU A 62 -6.22 -27.59 -26.26
CA LEU A 62 -5.07 -26.70 -26.44
C LEU A 62 -5.26 -25.77 -27.64
N LEU A 63 -5.93 -26.20 -28.71
CA LEU A 63 -6.35 -25.36 -29.82
C LEU A 63 -7.54 -24.49 -29.45
N LEU A 64 -8.49 -24.93 -28.61
CA LEU A 64 -9.59 -24.11 -28.06
C LEU A 64 -9.08 -23.13 -26.99
N SER A 65 -8.04 -23.48 -26.22
CA SER A 65 -7.36 -22.55 -25.32
C SER A 65 -6.37 -21.62 -26.05
N ALA A 66 -5.83 -22.03 -27.21
CA ALA A 66 -5.05 -21.17 -28.10
C ALA A 66 -5.93 -20.28 -28.99
N LEU A 67 -7.13 -20.72 -29.38
CA LEU A 67 -8.15 -19.93 -30.07
C LEU A 67 -8.85 -18.94 -29.12
N THR A 68 -8.74 -19.12 -27.81
CA THR A 68 -9.22 -18.13 -26.82
C THR A 68 -8.18 -17.09 -26.42
N CYS A 69 -7.05 -17.03 -27.14
CA CYS A 69 -6.04 -16.00 -26.90
C CYS A 69 -5.80 -15.13 -28.14
N VAL A 70 -6.79 -14.31 -28.52
CA VAL A 70 -6.66 -12.86 -28.84
C VAL A 70 -8.08 -12.28 -28.84
N SER A 71 -8.62 -12.05 -27.65
CA SER A 71 -9.59 -11.01 -27.43
C SER A 71 -9.39 -10.57 -26.01
N GLY A 72 -8.73 -9.42 -25.82
CA GLY A 72 -8.70 -8.78 -24.51
C GLY A 72 -10.14 -8.60 -24.07
N LYS A 73 -10.61 -9.49 -23.20
CA LYS A 73 -11.96 -9.41 -22.64
C LYS A 73 -11.99 -8.09 -21.89
N ILE A 74 -12.65 -7.09 -22.47
CA ILE A 74 -13.04 -5.88 -21.75
C ILE A 74 -13.96 -6.40 -20.65
N GLY A 75 -13.51 -6.29 -19.40
CA GLY A 75 -14.31 -6.68 -18.25
C GLY A 75 -15.65 -5.94 -18.28
N LYS A 76 -16.68 -6.54 -17.69
CA LYS A 76 -17.97 -5.87 -17.51
C LYS A 76 -17.73 -4.53 -16.82
N CYS A 77 -18.50 -3.50 -17.18
CA CYS A 77 -18.42 -2.22 -16.48
C CYS A 77 -18.70 -2.43 -14.99
N GLU A 78 -17.77 -2.00 -14.14
CA GLU A 78 -17.88 -2.06 -12.70
C GLU A 78 -17.73 -0.66 -12.10
N LYS A 79 -18.32 -0.43 -10.92
CA LYS A 79 -18.25 0.87 -10.26
C LYS A 79 -16.80 1.17 -9.86
N ILE A 80 -16.38 2.41 -10.01
CA ILE A 80 -15.05 2.85 -9.57
C ILE A 80 -14.98 2.79 -8.03
N LYS A 81 -14.05 1.98 -7.53
CA LYS A 81 -13.72 1.80 -6.11
C LYS A 81 -12.40 2.47 -5.74
N ILE A 82 -11.59 2.88 -6.72
CA ILE A 82 -10.31 3.56 -6.48
C ILE A 82 -10.59 4.95 -5.86
N PRO A 83 -10.19 5.22 -4.60
CA PRO A 83 -10.54 6.47 -3.91
C PRO A 83 -10.11 7.72 -4.68
N LEU A 84 -8.89 7.69 -5.23
CA LEU A 84 -8.36 8.78 -6.03
C LEU A 84 -9.16 9.06 -7.31
N CYS A 85 -9.92 8.08 -7.83
CA CYS A 85 -10.66 8.18 -9.09
C CYS A 85 -12.17 8.30 -8.93
N GLN A 86 -12.65 8.56 -7.71
CA GLN A 86 -14.05 8.89 -7.48
C GLN A 86 -14.34 10.36 -7.77
N GLY A 87 -15.56 10.64 -8.26
CA GLY A 87 -16.03 11.99 -8.54
C GLY A 87 -15.27 12.72 -9.65
N ILE A 88 -14.73 11.99 -10.62
CA ILE A 88 -13.93 12.53 -11.74
C ILE A 88 -14.76 12.82 -12.99
N GLY A 89 -16.08 12.60 -12.95
CA GLY A 89 -16.99 12.86 -14.08
C GLY A 89 -17.60 11.61 -14.72
N TYR A 90 -17.12 10.42 -14.35
CA TYR A 90 -17.75 9.14 -14.68
C TYR A 90 -17.62 8.18 -13.49
N ASN A 91 -18.52 7.18 -13.44
CA ASN A 91 -18.68 6.31 -12.26
C ASN A 91 -18.30 4.85 -12.50
N PHE A 92 -18.07 4.46 -13.75
CA PHE A 92 -17.84 3.08 -14.14
C PHE A 92 -16.51 2.94 -14.87
N THR A 93 -15.80 1.86 -14.57
CA THR A 93 -14.54 1.46 -15.19
C THR A 93 -14.61 0.02 -15.68
N SER A 94 -13.67 -0.37 -16.52
CA SER A 94 -13.48 -1.76 -16.93
C SER A 94 -12.01 -2.13 -16.81
N MET A 95 -11.75 -3.30 -16.25
CA MET A 95 -10.42 -3.89 -16.15
C MET A 95 -10.21 -4.92 -17.28
N PRO A 96 -8.97 -5.11 -17.76
CA PRO A 96 -7.74 -4.48 -17.29
C PRO A 96 -7.55 -3.04 -17.81
N ASN A 97 -6.86 -2.21 -17.03
CA ASN A 97 -6.59 -0.82 -17.40
C ASN A 97 -5.43 -0.68 -18.41
N MET A 98 -5.01 0.56 -18.73
CA MET A 98 -3.96 0.82 -19.75
C MET A 98 -2.56 0.35 -19.35
N PHE A 99 -2.36 0.03 -18.06
CA PHE A 99 -1.11 -0.51 -17.54
C PHE A 99 -1.17 -2.03 -17.31
N ASN A 100 -2.26 -2.67 -17.74
CA ASN A 100 -2.56 -4.09 -17.56
C ASN A 100 -2.70 -4.52 -16.10
N HIS A 101 -3.14 -3.62 -15.21
CA HIS A 101 -3.64 -4.06 -13.92
C HIS A 101 -4.95 -4.80 -14.12
N ASP A 102 -5.07 -5.98 -13.52
CA ASP A 102 -6.25 -6.83 -13.69
C ASP A 102 -7.39 -6.46 -12.74
N THR A 103 -7.07 -5.74 -11.65
CA THR A 103 -8.03 -5.30 -10.64
C THR A 103 -7.88 -3.82 -10.30
N GLN A 104 -8.97 -3.20 -9.82
CA GLN A 104 -8.94 -1.82 -9.35
C GLN A 104 -8.04 -1.65 -8.12
N GLU A 105 -7.91 -2.68 -7.28
CA GLU A 105 -7.05 -2.68 -6.10
C GLU A 105 -5.57 -2.57 -6.49
N GLU A 106 -5.13 -3.30 -7.51
CA GLU A 106 -3.77 -3.21 -8.04
C GLU A 106 -3.52 -1.81 -8.64
N ALA A 107 -4.47 -1.33 -9.45
CA ALA A 107 -4.43 0.01 -10.03
C ALA A 107 -4.38 1.12 -8.96
N ALA A 108 -5.11 0.94 -7.85
CA ALA A 108 -5.16 1.88 -6.74
C ALA A 108 -3.78 2.01 -6.06
N LEU A 109 -3.04 0.91 -5.87
CA LEU A 109 -1.71 0.95 -5.27
C LEU A 109 -0.71 1.77 -6.09
N GLU A 110 -0.80 1.73 -7.42
CA GLU A 110 0.07 2.53 -8.28
C GLU A 110 -0.40 3.98 -8.41
N VAL A 111 -1.70 4.21 -8.67
CA VAL A 111 -2.22 5.58 -8.88
C VAL A 111 -2.17 6.43 -7.61
N HIS A 112 -2.28 5.82 -6.42
CA HIS A 112 -2.22 6.52 -5.14
C HIS A 112 -0.83 7.14 -4.86
N GLN A 113 0.22 6.75 -5.59
CA GLN A 113 1.52 7.41 -5.52
C GLN A 113 1.46 8.88 -5.96
N PHE A 114 0.46 9.24 -6.76
CA PHE A 114 0.22 10.61 -7.24
C PHE A 114 -0.67 11.43 -6.31
N TRP A 115 -1.19 10.84 -5.21
CA TRP A 115 -2.07 11.52 -4.27
C TRP A 115 -1.54 12.89 -3.78
N PRO A 116 -0.25 13.04 -3.41
CA PRO A 116 0.28 14.34 -3.01
C PRO A 116 0.18 15.41 -4.10
N LEU A 117 0.35 15.03 -5.38
CA LEU A 117 0.26 15.94 -6.52
C LEU A 117 -1.19 16.35 -6.82
N VAL A 118 -2.15 15.47 -6.54
CA VAL A 118 -3.58 15.78 -6.65
C VAL A 118 -4.03 16.70 -5.51
N GLU A 119 -3.59 16.44 -4.29
CA GLU A 119 -3.91 17.28 -3.11
C GLU A 119 -3.29 18.67 -3.16
N ILE A 120 -2.06 18.79 -3.67
CA ILE A 120 -1.43 20.10 -3.89
C ILE A 120 -2.06 20.86 -5.05
N LYS A 121 -2.90 20.21 -5.86
CA LYS A 121 -3.65 20.78 -6.98
C LYS A 121 -2.74 21.52 -7.98
N CYS A 122 -1.60 20.92 -8.31
CA CYS A 122 -0.67 21.50 -9.29
C CYS A 122 -1.27 21.65 -10.69
N SER A 123 -2.27 20.84 -11.03
CA SER A 123 -3.10 20.99 -12.24
C SER A 123 -4.50 20.49 -11.96
N ALA A 124 -5.52 21.19 -12.47
CA ALA A 124 -6.92 20.77 -12.38
C ALA A 124 -7.18 19.47 -13.18
N ASP A 125 -6.41 19.25 -14.23
CA ASP A 125 -6.55 18.10 -15.13
C ASP A 125 -5.84 16.84 -14.63
N LEU A 126 -4.96 16.94 -13.61
CA LEU A 126 -4.13 15.81 -13.18
C LEU A 126 -4.96 14.60 -12.73
N LYS A 127 -6.01 14.83 -11.92
CA LYS A 127 -6.85 13.75 -11.38
C LYS A 127 -7.56 13.01 -12.51
N LEU A 128 -8.15 13.74 -13.44
CA LEU A 128 -8.82 13.18 -14.62
C LEU A 128 -7.82 12.44 -15.52
N PHE A 129 -6.66 13.05 -15.79
CA PHE A 129 -5.61 12.44 -16.59
C PHE A 129 -5.19 11.06 -16.07
N LEU A 130 -4.82 10.99 -14.79
CA LEU A 130 -4.40 9.73 -14.16
C LEU A 130 -5.51 8.69 -14.23
N CYS A 131 -6.72 9.06 -13.81
CA CYS A 131 -7.82 8.12 -13.72
C CYS A 131 -8.32 7.63 -15.07
N SER A 132 -8.21 8.42 -16.13
CA SER A 132 -8.52 7.96 -17.49
C SER A 132 -7.65 6.77 -17.94
N MET A 133 -6.45 6.62 -17.37
CA MET A 133 -5.54 5.50 -17.66
C MET A 133 -5.64 4.36 -16.64
N PHE A 134 -5.81 4.67 -15.35
CA PHE A 134 -5.85 3.69 -14.26
C PHE A 134 -7.24 3.10 -13.99
N ALA A 135 -8.30 3.87 -14.25
CA ALA A 135 -9.70 3.49 -14.14
C ALA A 135 -10.45 4.02 -15.38
N PRO A 136 -10.16 3.51 -16.58
CA PRO A 136 -10.69 4.05 -17.83
C PRO A 136 -12.22 4.00 -17.85
N ASN A 137 -12.86 5.06 -18.37
CA ASN A 137 -14.31 5.13 -18.45
C ASN A 137 -14.89 3.92 -19.21
N CYS A 138 -15.88 3.26 -18.59
CA CYS A 138 -16.61 2.18 -19.20
C CYS A 138 -18.04 2.62 -19.49
N GLN A 139 -18.42 2.55 -20.77
CA GLN A 139 -19.79 2.70 -21.21
C GLN A 139 -20.30 1.37 -21.77
N PRO A 140 -21.53 0.94 -21.46
CA PRO A 140 -22.07 -0.35 -21.90
C PRO A 140 -22.03 -0.55 -23.42
N ASN A 141 -22.14 0.54 -24.20
CA ASN A 141 -22.23 0.51 -25.65
C ASN A 141 -20.89 0.78 -26.37
N VAL A 142 -19.81 1.08 -25.63
CA VAL A 142 -18.48 1.39 -26.20
C VAL A 142 -17.51 0.26 -25.83
N LYS A 143 -17.30 -0.67 -26.76
CA LYS A 143 -16.40 -1.83 -26.59
C LYS A 143 -14.92 -1.51 -26.89
N LYS A 144 -14.51 -0.24 -26.89
CA LYS A 144 -13.11 0.15 -27.11
C LYS A 144 -12.62 0.98 -25.94
N ARG A 145 -11.42 0.67 -25.43
CA ARG A 145 -10.73 1.48 -24.42
C ARG A 145 -10.32 2.81 -25.06
N VAL A 146 -10.88 3.91 -24.56
CA VAL A 146 -10.61 5.27 -25.05
C VAL A 146 -9.56 5.92 -24.14
N PRO A 147 -8.37 6.30 -24.65
CA PRO A 147 -7.33 6.97 -23.87
C PRO A 147 -7.65 8.45 -23.62
N PRO A 148 -6.94 9.13 -22.70
CA PRO A 148 -7.02 10.59 -22.61
C PRO A 148 -6.50 11.27 -23.88
N CYS A 149 -7.04 12.45 -24.19
CA CYS A 149 -6.47 13.31 -25.22
C CYS A 149 -5.11 13.89 -24.78
N ARG A 150 -4.24 14.19 -25.76
CA ARG A 150 -2.92 14.79 -25.56
C ARG A 150 -2.97 16.09 -24.76
N SER A 151 -3.96 16.93 -25.07
CA SER A 151 -4.30 18.18 -24.40
C SER A 151 -4.39 18.04 -22.87
N ILE A 152 -5.16 17.06 -22.37
CA ILE A 152 -5.28 16.79 -20.93
C ILE A 152 -3.91 16.43 -20.33
N CYS A 153 -3.16 15.54 -21.00
CA CYS A 153 -1.83 15.16 -20.53
C CYS A 153 -0.91 16.37 -20.41
N GLU A 154 -0.90 17.25 -21.41
CA GLU A 154 -0.04 18.42 -21.45
C GLU A 154 -0.39 19.39 -20.32
N ARG A 155 -1.66 19.69 -20.09
CA ARG A 155 -2.10 20.54 -18.96
C ARG A 155 -1.76 19.92 -17.60
N ALA A 156 -1.90 18.60 -17.46
CA ALA A 156 -1.51 17.88 -16.25
C ALA A 156 0.01 17.95 -16.02
N ARG A 157 0.81 17.69 -17.06
CA ARG A 157 2.27 17.74 -17.03
C ARG A 157 2.77 19.15 -16.77
N ASP A 158 2.25 20.15 -17.44
CA ASP A 158 2.78 21.51 -17.38
C ASP A 158 2.57 22.13 -15.99
N GLY A 159 1.43 21.83 -15.35
CA GLY A 159 1.20 22.22 -13.96
C GLY A 159 2.06 21.47 -12.94
N CYS A 160 2.36 20.18 -13.17
CA CYS A 160 2.94 19.31 -12.14
C CYS A 160 4.41 18.92 -12.35
N ALA A 161 4.93 18.93 -13.59
CA ALA A 161 6.27 18.41 -13.89
C ALA A 161 7.39 19.29 -13.32
N ARG A 162 7.18 20.61 -13.18
CA ARG A 162 8.14 21.49 -12.48
C ARG A 162 8.24 21.12 -11.01
N LEU A 163 7.10 20.92 -10.36
CA LEU A 163 7.01 20.49 -8.97
C LEU A 163 7.66 19.11 -8.78
N MET A 164 7.38 18.15 -9.67
CA MET A 164 8.02 16.82 -9.62
C MET A 164 9.55 16.91 -9.73
N ARG A 165 10.05 17.71 -10.69
CA ARG A 165 11.50 17.90 -10.88
C ARG A 165 12.18 18.51 -9.66
N GLN A 166 11.50 19.42 -8.96
CA GLN A 166 12.00 20.02 -7.71
C GLN A 166 12.27 18.95 -6.63
N TYR A 167 11.52 17.85 -6.62
CA TYR A 167 11.69 16.73 -5.70
C TYR A 167 12.45 15.54 -6.29
N GLY A 168 13.14 15.74 -7.43
CA GLY A 168 13.97 14.71 -8.06
C GLY A 168 13.20 13.65 -8.85
N PHE A 169 11.92 13.90 -9.14
CA PHE A 169 11.09 13.01 -9.96
C PHE A 169 10.91 13.59 -11.37
N SER A 170 11.05 12.75 -12.38
CA SER A 170 10.71 13.10 -13.76
C SER A 170 9.29 12.66 -14.10
N TRP A 171 8.68 13.32 -15.09
CA TRP A 171 7.40 12.89 -15.61
C TRP A 171 7.50 11.44 -16.16
N PRO A 172 6.59 10.52 -15.81
CA PRO A 172 6.73 9.11 -16.16
C PRO A 172 6.76 8.87 -17.68
N LYS A 173 7.72 8.05 -18.14
CA LYS A 173 7.87 7.74 -19.59
C LYS A 173 6.61 7.14 -20.21
N ARG A 174 5.88 6.31 -19.46
CA ARG A 174 4.61 5.69 -19.90
C ARG A 174 3.44 6.68 -19.98
N MET A 175 3.62 7.92 -19.50
CA MET A 175 2.64 9.01 -19.56
C MET A 175 3.13 10.16 -20.46
N THR A 176 4.05 9.89 -21.39
CA THR A 176 4.59 10.92 -22.28
C THR A 176 3.50 11.45 -23.20
N CYS A 177 3.19 12.75 -23.14
CA CYS A 177 1.98 13.27 -23.81
C CYS A 177 1.92 13.04 -25.33
N LYS A 178 3.07 12.99 -26.00
CA LYS A 178 3.17 12.69 -27.43
C LYS A 178 2.58 11.33 -27.82
N THR A 179 2.43 10.39 -26.87
CA THR A 179 1.86 9.06 -27.14
C THR A 179 0.33 9.07 -27.18
N PHE A 180 -0.33 10.16 -26.79
CA PHE A 180 -1.79 10.26 -26.78
C PHE A 180 -2.33 10.91 -28.07
N PRO A 181 -3.57 10.55 -28.49
CA PRO A 181 -4.22 11.15 -29.65
C PRO A 181 -4.51 12.65 -29.47
N GLU A 182 -4.56 13.38 -30.57
CA GLU A 182 -5.02 14.77 -30.59
C GLU A 182 -6.55 14.84 -30.63
N LEU A 183 -7.09 15.90 -30.04
CA LEU A 183 -8.53 16.16 -30.04
C LEU A 183 -9.00 16.41 -31.48
N GLY A 184 -10.06 15.70 -31.91
CA GLY A 184 -10.61 15.84 -33.26
C GLY A 184 -9.85 15.10 -34.36
N GLY A 185 -8.83 14.31 -34.02
CA GLY A 185 -8.13 13.43 -34.96
C GLY A 185 -8.84 12.09 -35.21
N ASP A 186 -8.23 11.24 -36.05
CA ASP A 186 -8.80 9.95 -36.47
C ASP A 186 -9.06 8.95 -35.33
N LYS A 187 -8.38 9.11 -34.18
CA LYS A 187 -8.49 8.21 -33.03
C LYS A 187 -9.30 8.88 -31.91
N PRO A 188 -10.36 8.23 -31.38
CA PRO A 188 -11.16 8.79 -30.30
C PRO A 188 -10.32 8.94 -29.04
N CYS A 189 -10.51 10.04 -28.32
CA CYS A 189 -9.90 10.30 -27.03
C CYS A 189 -10.87 11.03 -26.10
N MET A 190 -10.57 11.01 -24.79
CA MET A 190 -11.37 11.65 -23.76
C MET A 190 -10.88 13.08 -23.49
N GLU A 191 -11.79 14.05 -23.57
CA GLU A 191 -11.60 15.44 -23.12
C GLU A 191 -12.70 15.75 -22.08
N GLY A 192 -12.34 15.95 -20.82
CA GLY A 192 -13.34 16.12 -19.75
C GLY A 192 -14.24 14.88 -19.56
N ASN A 193 -15.55 15.09 -19.49
CA ASN A 193 -16.55 14.02 -19.30
C ASN A 193 -17.05 13.40 -20.63
N GLY A 194 -16.56 13.87 -21.78
CA GLY A 194 -17.00 13.44 -23.11
C GLY A 194 -15.96 12.59 -23.86
N ILE A 195 -16.44 11.69 -24.72
CA ILE A 195 -15.63 11.03 -25.76
C ILE A 195 -15.83 11.83 -27.04
N VAL A 196 -14.77 12.43 -27.57
CA VAL A 196 -14.85 13.20 -28.82
C VAL A 196 -14.29 12.34 -29.95
N ALA A 197 -15.15 12.00 -30.92
CA ALA A 197 -14.78 11.38 -32.18
C ALA A 197 -15.54 12.11 -33.29
N ASN A 198 -14.81 12.60 -34.30
CA ASN A 198 -15.33 13.32 -35.48
C ASN A 198 -16.33 14.44 -35.18
N GLY A 199 -15.85 15.60 -34.71
CA GLY A 199 -16.48 16.91 -34.94
C GLY A 199 -17.90 17.18 -34.42
N THR A 200 -18.66 16.20 -33.97
CA THR A 200 -20.00 16.39 -33.40
C THR A 200 -19.90 16.45 -31.90
N SER A 201 -19.78 17.69 -31.41
CA SER A 201 -20.04 18.03 -30.02
C SER A 201 -21.52 17.75 -29.73
N THR A 202 -21.83 16.72 -28.94
CA THR A 202 -23.09 16.71 -28.21
C THR A 202 -22.99 17.79 -27.15
N THR A 203 -23.57 18.94 -27.48
CA THR A 203 -23.49 20.20 -26.76
C THR A 203 -23.78 20.07 -25.27
N ALA A 204 -22.95 20.77 -24.51
CA ALA A 204 -23.11 21.03 -23.09
C ALA A 204 -24.46 21.70 -22.77
N HIS A 205 -25.12 21.23 -21.72
CA HIS A 205 -25.98 22.09 -20.91
C HIS A 205 -25.12 22.69 -19.78
N PRO A 206 -25.12 24.02 -19.56
CA PRO A 206 -24.59 24.61 -18.35
C PRO A 206 -25.52 24.24 -17.19
N LEU A 207 -25.05 23.44 -16.24
CA LEU A 207 -25.72 23.31 -14.96
C LEU A 207 -25.10 24.33 -14.02
N GLU A 208 -25.85 25.41 -13.79
CA GLU A 208 -25.75 26.24 -12.59
C GLU A 208 -25.69 25.38 -11.32
N PRO A 209 -25.12 25.90 -10.21
CA PRO A 209 -25.02 25.18 -8.96
C PRO A 209 -26.40 25.06 -8.29
N VAL A 210 -27.18 24.05 -8.67
CA VAL A 210 -28.32 23.61 -7.87
C VAL A 210 -27.77 22.90 -6.64
N LEU A 211 -27.78 23.58 -5.52
CA LEU A 211 -27.59 23.00 -4.20
C LEU A 211 -28.73 21.98 -3.96
N PRO A 212 -28.47 20.65 -3.88
CA PRO A 212 -29.50 19.75 -3.41
C PRO A 212 -29.62 19.97 -1.90
N LYS A 213 -30.74 20.57 -1.49
CA LYS A 213 -31.23 20.54 -0.11
C LYS A 213 -31.48 19.07 0.24
N LYS A 214 -30.45 18.37 0.71
CA LYS A 214 -30.54 16.96 1.15
C LYS A 214 -31.46 16.89 2.36
N THR A 215 -32.70 16.48 2.16
CA THR A 215 -33.42 15.66 3.15
C THR A 215 -32.62 14.37 3.30
N THR A 216 -31.89 14.23 4.40
CA THR A 216 -31.00 13.10 4.67
C THR A 216 -31.83 11.81 4.83
N PRO A 217 -31.67 10.81 3.96
CA PRO A 217 -32.12 9.46 4.27
C PRO A 217 -31.37 8.98 5.52
N PHE A 218 -32.06 8.34 6.45
CA PHE A 218 -31.45 7.77 7.67
C PHE A 218 -30.21 6.96 7.30
N LYS A 219 -29.03 7.39 7.77
CA LYS A 219 -27.76 6.69 7.51
C LYS A 219 -27.80 5.36 8.26
N LYS A 220 -27.70 4.24 7.54
CA LYS A 220 -27.69 2.90 8.17
C LYS A 220 -26.46 2.76 9.06
N CYS A 221 -26.67 2.37 10.32
CA CYS A 221 -25.57 2.06 11.23
C CYS A 221 -24.91 0.74 10.86
N GLU A 222 -23.59 0.69 10.87
CA GLU A 222 -22.77 -0.49 10.66
C GLU A 222 -21.73 -0.65 11.79
N LYS A 223 -21.32 -1.89 12.07
CA LYS A 223 -20.36 -2.20 13.14
C LYS A 223 -18.97 -1.68 12.78
N ILE A 224 -18.23 -1.15 13.75
CA ILE A 224 -16.86 -0.70 13.55
C ILE A 224 -15.92 -1.89 13.34
N LYS A 225 -15.29 -1.94 12.17
CA LYS A 225 -14.32 -2.96 11.74
C LYS A 225 -12.88 -2.49 11.86
N ILE A 226 -12.64 -1.18 11.91
CA ILE A 226 -11.28 -0.60 11.97
C ILE A 226 -10.63 -0.97 13.32
N PRO A 227 -9.53 -1.75 13.35
CA PRO A 227 -8.92 -2.19 14.62
C PRO A 227 -8.53 -1.05 15.55
N LEU A 228 -8.05 0.07 14.99
CA LEU A 228 -7.71 1.27 15.77
C LEU A 228 -8.93 1.86 16.48
N CYS A 229 -10.14 1.72 15.94
CA CYS A 229 -11.36 2.34 16.45
C CYS A 229 -12.27 1.39 17.22
N GLN A 230 -11.79 0.19 17.54
CA GLN A 230 -12.50 -0.72 18.43
C GLN A 230 -12.26 -0.37 19.91
N GLY A 231 -13.27 -0.58 20.74
CA GLY A 231 -13.19 -0.39 22.19
C GLY A 231 -13.01 1.06 22.63
N ILE A 232 -13.62 2.02 21.92
CA ILE A 232 -13.50 3.46 22.18
C ILE A 232 -14.70 4.07 22.92
N GLY A 233 -15.72 3.27 23.24
CA GLY A 233 -16.94 3.71 23.92
C GLY A 233 -18.21 3.65 23.07
N TYR A 234 -18.10 3.35 21.77
CA TYR A 234 -19.22 3.01 20.89
C TYR A 234 -18.78 1.99 19.85
N ASN A 235 -19.75 1.23 19.31
CA ASN A 235 -19.49 0.08 18.45
C ASN A 235 -20.04 0.23 17.02
N PHE A 236 -20.85 1.25 16.78
CA PHE A 236 -21.53 1.47 15.51
C PHE A 236 -21.15 2.83 14.93
N THR A 237 -20.89 2.83 13.63
CA THR A 237 -20.60 4.01 12.81
C THR A 237 -21.58 4.07 11.64
N TYR A 238 -21.61 5.19 10.94
CA TYR A 238 -22.19 5.27 9.61
C TYR A 238 -21.12 5.76 8.63
N MET A 239 -21.38 5.54 7.35
CA MET A 239 -20.63 6.14 6.26
C MET A 239 -21.57 6.93 5.32
N PRO A 240 -21.07 7.94 4.60
CA PRO A 240 -19.69 8.45 4.65
C PRO A 240 -19.38 9.24 5.94
N ASN A 241 -18.11 9.23 6.34
CA ASN A 241 -17.63 10.06 7.46
C ASN A 241 -17.40 11.53 7.03
N MET A 242 -16.94 12.38 7.95
CA MET A 242 -16.79 13.82 7.69
C MET A 242 -15.67 14.19 6.69
N PHE A 243 -14.86 13.21 6.29
CA PHE A 243 -13.86 13.35 5.23
C PHE A 243 -14.32 12.72 3.90
N ASN A 244 -15.59 12.32 3.82
CA ASN A 244 -16.20 11.67 2.66
C ASN A 244 -15.60 10.32 2.29
N HIS A 245 -14.98 9.62 3.25
CA HIS A 245 -14.68 8.22 3.04
C HIS A 245 -16.00 7.44 3.01
N ASP A 246 -16.26 6.71 1.91
CA ASP A 246 -17.53 5.99 1.69
C ASP A 246 -17.56 4.65 2.44
N THR A 247 -16.39 4.13 2.84
CA THR A 247 -16.25 2.85 3.54
C THR A 247 -15.31 2.95 4.74
N GLN A 248 -15.45 2.01 5.69
CA GLN A 248 -14.52 1.91 6.82
C GLN A 248 -13.13 1.48 6.40
N GLU A 249 -13.00 0.71 5.32
CA GLU A 249 -11.72 0.28 4.77
C GLU A 249 -10.93 1.49 4.24
N GLU A 250 -11.60 2.44 3.59
CA GLU A 250 -10.99 3.70 3.14
C GLU A 250 -10.57 4.57 4.33
N ALA A 251 -11.47 4.75 5.30
CA ALA A 251 -11.18 5.48 6.54
C ALA A 251 -10.03 4.83 7.35
N ALA A 252 -9.90 3.49 7.29
CA ALA A 252 -8.86 2.73 7.98
C ALA A 252 -7.47 3.07 7.46
N LEU A 253 -7.29 3.15 6.13
CA LEU A 253 -6.01 3.49 5.51
C LEU A 253 -5.49 4.85 5.99
N GLU A 254 -6.39 5.80 6.18
CA GLU A 254 -6.04 7.15 6.58
C GLU A 254 -5.81 7.28 8.10
N VAL A 255 -6.74 6.78 8.92
CA VAL A 255 -6.62 6.89 10.38
C VAL A 255 -5.45 6.07 10.93
N HIS A 256 -5.07 4.98 10.27
CA HIS A 256 -3.95 4.13 10.69
C HIS A 256 -2.59 4.83 10.61
N GLN A 257 -2.47 5.93 9.85
CA GLN A 257 -1.25 6.76 9.84
C GLN A 257 -0.94 7.36 11.22
N PHE A 258 -1.96 7.48 12.08
CA PHE A 258 -1.82 7.99 13.44
C PHE A 258 -1.55 6.88 14.48
N TRP A 259 -1.51 5.60 14.08
CA TRP A 259 -1.25 4.48 14.98
C TRP A 259 0.00 4.67 15.86
N PRO A 260 1.16 5.13 15.33
CA PRO A 260 2.33 5.36 16.17
C PRO A 260 2.11 6.39 17.28
N LEU A 261 1.27 7.41 17.05
CA LEU A 261 0.95 8.41 18.07
C LEU A 261 0.02 7.83 19.13
N VAL A 262 -0.92 6.97 18.74
CA VAL A 262 -1.81 6.25 19.67
C VAL A 262 -1.03 5.28 20.55
N GLU A 263 -0.08 4.52 19.99
CA GLU A 263 0.79 3.60 20.74
C GLU A 263 1.79 4.31 21.65
N ILE A 264 2.30 5.48 21.22
CA ILE A 264 3.12 6.34 22.08
C ILE A 264 2.30 6.94 23.22
N LYS A 265 0.97 6.96 23.09
CA LYS A 265 0.03 7.52 24.08
C LYS A 265 0.37 8.97 24.42
N CYS A 266 0.68 9.78 23.41
CA CYS A 266 0.95 11.20 23.58
C CYS A 266 -0.25 11.98 24.15
N SER A 267 -1.47 11.47 23.98
CA SER A 267 -2.68 11.96 24.65
C SER A 267 -3.66 10.79 24.84
N ALA A 268 -4.29 10.70 26.01
CA ALA A 268 -5.34 9.73 26.27
C ALA A 268 -6.58 9.94 25.38
N ASP A 269 -6.78 11.17 24.91
CA ASP A 269 -7.93 11.59 24.12
C ASP A 269 -7.74 11.37 22.61
N LEU A 270 -6.51 11.08 22.15
CA LEU A 270 -6.20 10.99 20.73
C LEU A 270 -7.03 9.91 20.01
N LYS A 271 -7.12 8.71 20.60
CA LYS A 271 -7.84 7.58 19.99
C LYS A 271 -9.33 7.91 19.83
N LEU A 272 -9.95 8.46 20.86
CA LEU A 272 -11.35 8.87 20.84
C LEU A 272 -11.58 10.02 19.83
N PHE A 273 -10.70 11.01 19.81
CA PHE A 273 -10.76 12.11 18.85
C PHE A 273 -10.68 11.61 17.40
N LEU A 274 -9.66 10.81 17.05
CA LEU A 274 -9.50 10.28 15.70
C LEU A 274 -10.71 9.46 15.29
N CYS A 275 -11.16 8.53 16.13
CA CYS A 275 -12.28 7.69 15.75
C CYS A 275 -13.61 8.45 15.68
N SER A 276 -13.80 9.51 16.47
CA SER A 276 -14.99 10.37 16.34
C SER A 276 -15.10 11.10 14.99
N ILE A 277 -14.00 11.25 14.25
CA ILE A 277 -13.97 11.91 12.93
C ILE A 277 -13.89 10.90 11.77
N TYR A 278 -13.24 9.73 11.98
CA TYR A 278 -13.09 8.69 10.95
C TYR A 278 -14.19 7.63 10.99
N THR A 279 -14.72 7.31 12.16
CA THR A 279 -15.80 6.35 12.39
C THR A 279 -16.85 7.01 13.28
N PRO A 280 -17.56 8.05 12.82
CA PRO A 280 -18.46 8.83 13.66
C PRO A 280 -19.56 7.95 14.29
N ILE A 281 -19.91 8.22 15.54
CA ILE A 281 -20.92 7.44 16.26
C ILE A 281 -22.25 7.42 15.50
N CYS A 282 -22.82 6.22 15.36
CA CYS A 282 -24.16 6.01 14.84
C CYS A 282 -25.08 5.47 15.93
N GLN A 283 -26.18 6.17 16.17
CA GLN A 283 -27.25 5.72 17.06
C GLN A 283 -28.54 5.54 16.25
N PRO A 284 -29.18 4.36 16.28
CA PRO A 284 -30.38 4.09 15.48
C PRO A 284 -31.51 5.12 15.65
N ASN A 285 -31.61 5.72 16.84
CA ASN A 285 -32.69 6.66 17.18
C ASN A 285 -32.24 8.14 17.15
N TYR A 286 -31.07 8.44 16.58
CA TYR A 286 -30.55 9.80 16.52
C TYR A 286 -30.03 10.12 15.11
N GLY A 287 -30.83 10.84 14.33
CA GLY A 287 -30.56 11.12 12.91
C GLY A 287 -29.59 12.27 12.63
N LYS A 288 -29.07 12.96 13.65
CA LYS A 288 -28.12 14.08 13.48
C LYS A 288 -26.68 13.61 13.69
N GLU A 289 -25.74 14.25 13.03
CA GLU A 289 -24.32 13.95 13.20
C GLU A 289 -23.82 14.44 14.57
N ILE A 290 -23.05 13.60 15.28
CA ILE A 290 -22.42 13.95 16.56
C ILE A 290 -20.90 14.04 16.35
N PRO A 291 -20.34 15.24 16.14
CA PRO A 291 -18.90 15.44 15.99
C PRO A 291 -18.17 15.39 17.35
N PRO A 292 -16.82 15.34 17.40
CA PRO A 292 -16.09 15.64 18.62
C PRO A 292 -16.32 17.08 19.08
N CYS A 293 -16.28 17.30 20.39
CA CYS A 293 -16.20 18.64 20.93
C CYS A 293 -14.81 19.24 20.67
N ARG A 294 -14.74 20.57 20.58
CA ARG A 294 -13.48 21.32 20.47
C ARG A 294 -12.48 20.96 21.56
N SER A 295 -12.95 20.77 22.78
CA SER A 295 -12.12 20.38 23.92
C SER A 295 -11.45 19.01 23.75
N LEU A 296 -12.15 18.05 23.14
CA LEU A 296 -11.59 16.72 22.83
C LEU A 296 -10.44 16.83 21.81
N CYS A 297 -10.64 17.63 20.75
CA CYS A 297 -9.57 17.92 19.80
C CYS A 297 -8.37 18.62 20.47
N GLN A 298 -8.63 19.63 21.31
CA GLN A 298 -7.58 20.40 21.97
C GLN A 298 -6.69 19.51 22.82
N LYS A 299 -7.27 18.65 23.67
CA LYS A 299 -6.49 17.70 24.48
C LYS A 299 -5.68 16.71 23.64
N ALA A 300 -6.24 16.22 22.53
CA ALA A 300 -5.51 15.36 21.60
C ALA A 300 -4.32 16.10 20.96
N ARG A 301 -4.56 17.34 20.49
CA ARG A 301 -3.55 18.19 19.86
C ARG A 301 -2.45 18.63 20.83
N GLU A 302 -2.80 19.03 22.05
CA GLU A 302 -1.85 19.49 23.06
C GLU A 302 -0.82 18.42 23.40
N GLY A 303 -1.27 17.17 23.60
CA GLY A 303 -0.35 16.06 23.86
C GLY A 303 0.47 15.63 22.64
N CYS A 304 -0.11 15.64 21.44
CA CYS A 304 0.50 14.98 20.28
C CYS A 304 1.17 15.93 19.27
N ALA A 305 0.70 17.17 19.12
CA ALA A 305 1.27 18.11 18.15
C ALA A 305 2.72 18.51 18.44
N PRO A 306 3.19 18.69 19.69
CA PRO A 306 4.61 18.91 19.98
C PRO A 306 5.48 17.74 19.50
N LEU A 307 5.02 16.51 19.72
CA LEU A 307 5.70 15.30 19.26
C LEU A 307 5.74 15.23 17.72
N MET A 308 4.64 15.55 17.05
CA MET A 308 4.61 15.63 15.58
C MET A 308 5.61 16.66 15.05
N ARG A 309 5.62 17.87 15.61
CA ARG A 309 6.54 18.95 15.22
C ARG A 309 8.01 18.54 15.40
N GLN A 310 8.31 17.81 16.48
CA GLN A 310 9.66 17.28 16.72
C GLN A 310 10.17 16.37 15.59
N TYR A 311 9.27 15.73 14.84
CA TYR A 311 9.58 14.88 13.70
C TYR A 311 9.29 15.53 12.34
N GLY A 312 8.99 16.84 12.30
CA GLY A 312 8.77 17.59 11.07
C GLY A 312 7.34 17.55 10.53
N PHE A 313 6.39 17.03 11.32
CA PHE A 313 4.97 16.97 10.94
C PHE A 313 4.17 18.07 11.65
N SER A 314 3.27 18.73 10.94
CA SER A 314 2.30 19.67 11.51
C SER A 314 1.00 18.95 11.87
N TRP A 315 0.26 19.49 12.85
CA TRP A 315 -1.11 19.07 13.09
C TRP A 315 -1.97 19.28 11.83
N PRO A 316 -2.71 18.28 11.32
CA PRO A 316 -3.40 18.37 10.04
C PRO A 316 -4.42 19.51 10.00
N LYS A 317 -4.43 20.29 8.90
CA LYS A 317 -5.34 21.46 8.75
C LYS A 317 -6.81 21.08 8.88
N ARG A 318 -7.21 19.93 8.33
CA ARG A 318 -8.59 19.42 8.42
C ARG A 318 -9.01 18.96 9.83
N MET A 319 -8.04 18.77 10.74
CA MET A 319 -8.26 18.40 12.14
C MET A 319 -8.06 19.58 13.09
N ARG A 320 -8.01 20.83 12.60
CA ARG A 320 -7.90 22.01 13.44
C ARG A 320 -9.07 22.08 14.41
N CYS A 321 -8.79 22.38 15.68
CA CYS A 321 -9.82 22.32 16.72
C CYS A 321 -10.91 23.38 16.57
N GLU A 322 -10.59 24.47 15.86
CA GLU A 322 -11.56 25.49 15.46
C GLU A 322 -12.70 24.93 14.60
N ASN A 323 -12.47 23.83 13.87
CA ASN A 323 -13.47 23.18 13.01
C ASN A 323 -14.57 22.47 13.81
N PHE A 324 -14.41 22.29 15.13
CA PHE A 324 -15.33 21.52 15.97
C PHE A 324 -16.12 22.43 16.93
N PRO A 325 -17.35 22.05 17.30
CA PRO A 325 -18.21 22.88 18.14
C PRO A 325 -17.71 22.97 19.59
N LYS A 326 -17.96 24.13 20.23
CA LYS A 326 -17.87 24.26 21.69
C LYS A 326 -19.08 23.60 22.34
N LEU A 327 -18.90 23.19 23.59
CA LEU A 327 -19.98 22.62 24.37
C LEU A 327 -21.09 23.65 24.62
N GLY A 328 -22.35 23.22 24.58
CA GLY A 328 -23.53 24.08 24.73
C GLY A 328 -24.12 24.60 23.41
N HIS A 329 -23.35 24.62 22.31
CA HIS A 329 -23.86 25.06 21.00
C HIS A 329 -24.48 23.92 20.18
N LYS A 330 -23.85 22.74 20.19
CA LYS A 330 -24.33 21.50 19.57
C LYS A 330 -23.90 20.30 20.42
N ILE A 331 -24.67 19.22 20.37
CA ILE A 331 -24.29 17.94 20.99
C ILE A 331 -23.01 17.45 20.32
N CYS A 332 -22.00 17.09 21.13
CA CYS A 332 -20.70 16.65 20.65
C CYS A 332 -20.04 15.68 21.65
N ILE A 333 -19.07 14.88 21.18
CA ILE A 333 -18.36 13.88 22.00
C ILE A 333 -17.30 14.56 22.87
N ARG A 334 -17.35 14.31 24.17
CA ARG A 334 -16.42 14.86 25.17
C ARG A 334 -15.26 13.89 25.45
N PRO A 335 -14.15 14.38 26.05
CA PRO A 335 -13.15 13.53 26.71
C PRO A 335 -13.80 12.55 27.69
N ASN A 336 -13.28 11.32 27.79
CA ASN A 336 -13.78 10.35 28.77
C ASN A 336 -13.54 10.89 30.19
N GLY A 337 -14.62 10.97 30.98
CA GLY A 337 -14.68 11.65 32.28
C GLY A 337 -14.00 10.97 33.47
N ASN A 338 -13.21 9.91 33.27
CA ASN A 338 -12.51 9.23 34.39
C ASN A 338 -11.21 9.94 34.81
N SER A 339 -11.04 11.21 34.47
CA SER A 339 -9.95 12.06 34.94
C SER A 339 -10.42 13.49 35.08
N ALA A 340 -11.38 13.71 35.97
CA ALA A 340 -11.72 15.01 36.51
C ALA A 340 -11.39 15.04 38.00
N LYS A 341 -10.09 15.08 38.31
CA LYS A 341 -9.44 15.78 39.44
C LYS A 341 -7.99 15.31 39.53
N GLU A 342 -7.12 15.97 38.80
CA GLU A 342 -5.74 16.23 39.25
C GLU A 342 -5.18 17.35 38.37
N SER A 343 -5.24 18.56 38.91
CA SER A 343 -4.38 19.65 38.49
C SER A 343 -2.95 19.28 38.89
N VAL A 344 -2.16 18.77 37.95
CA VAL A 344 -0.71 18.61 38.16
C VAL A 344 0.00 19.72 37.40
N THR A 345 0.23 20.81 38.10
CA THR A 345 1.33 21.73 37.82
C THR A 345 2.63 21.03 38.20
N THR A 346 3.29 20.34 37.26
CA THR A 346 4.67 19.89 37.50
C THR A 346 5.48 19.83 36.19
N THR A 347 6.46 20.71 36.14
CA THR A 347 7.83 20.54 35.62
C THR A 347 8.19 19.22 34.93
N LEU A 348 8.86 19.32 33.77
CA LEU A 348 9.53 18.20 33.08
C LEU A 348 10.33 17.33 34.07
N PRO A 349 10.09 16.02 34.17
CA PRO A 349 10.99 15.14 34.87
C PRO A 349 12.13 14.68 33.96
N SER A 350 13.33 14.77 34.55
CA SER A 350 14.57 14.13 34.14
C SER A 350 14.42 12.61 34.04
N VAL A 351 15.26 12.01 33.19
CA VAL A 351 15.34 10.57 32.93
C VAL A 351 15.67 9.81 34.21
N ALA A 352 14.66 9.17 34.82
CA ALA A 352 14.85 8.17 35.85
C ALA A 352 14.76 6.76 35.26
N VAL A 353 15.70 5.93 35.72
CA VAL A 353 15.97 4.55 35.30
C VAL A 353 14.79 3.62 35.66
N LEU A 354 14.41 2.75 34.72
CA LEU A 354 13.39 1.72 34.90
C LEU A 354 13.87 0.65 35.91
N PRO A 355 13.09 0.26 36.93
CA PRO A 355 13.45 -0.85 37.80
C PRO A 355 13.20 -2.20 37.11
N THR A 356 14.17 -3.08 37.30
CA THR A 356 14.16 -4.50 36.97
C THR A 356 13.03 -5.21 37.72
N LYS A 357 12.04 -5.75 37.00
CA LYS A 357 11.20 -6.84 37.51
C LYS A 357 11.54 -8.12 36.76
N THR A 358 12.20 -9.01 37.46
CA THR A 358 12.40 -10.41 37.12
C THR A 358 11.05 -11.11 37.08
N LEU A 359 10.66 -11.59 35.90
CA LEU A 359 9.55 -12.52 35.70
C LEU A 359 10.08 -13.69 34.86
N THR A 360 10.37 -14.77 35.58
CA THR A 360 10.82 -16.07 35.11
C THR A 360 9.68 -16.83 34.42
N ALA A 361 9.69 -16.78 33.09
CA ALA A 361 9.20 -17.85 32.22
C ALA A 361 10.07 -17.87 30.95
N PRO A 362 10.56 -19.03 30.47
CA PRO A 362 11.35 -19.09 29.25
C PRO A 362 10.45 -18.73 28.06
N LYS A 363 10.58 -17.50 27.57
CA LYS A 363 9.86 -17.05 26.38
C LYS A 363 10.32 -17.92 25.20
N LYS A 364 9.40 -18.68 24.59
CA LYS A 364 9.73 -19.60 23.48
C LYS A 364 9.99 -18.83 22.19
N CYS A 365 11.11 -19.08 21.52
CA CYS A 365 11.44 -18.49 20.21
C CYS A 365 10.39 -18.88 19.15
N LYS A 366 9.80 -17.89 18.45
CA LYS A 366 8.89 -18.07 17.31
C LYS A 366 9.61 -17.86 15.98
N LYS A 367 9.11 -18.45 14.88
CA LYS A 367 9.66 -18.18 13.52
C LYS A 367 9.38 -16.73 13.10
N ILE A 368 10.31 -16.11 12.38
CA ILE A 368 10.13 -14.79 11.78
C ILE A 368 9.11 -14.91 10.65
N LYS A 369 8.03 -14.15 10.73
CA LYS A 369 6.99 -14.11 9.71
C LYS A 369 7.03 -12.87 8.82
N ILE A 370 7.93 -11.92 9.11
CA ILE A 370 8.13 -10.68 8.34
C ILE A 370 8.83 -11.04 7.02
N PRO A 371 8.20 -10.91 5.83
CA PRO A 371 8.78 -11.36 4.57
C PRO A 371 10.11 -10.67 4.24
N PHE A 372 10.26 -9.38 4.59
CA PHE A 372 11.51 -8.65 4.41
C PHE A 372 12.68 -9.20 5.24
N CYS A 373 12.42 -9.87 6.37
CA CYS A 373 13.46 -10.38 7.26
C CYS A 373 13.83 -11.85 7.01
N GLN A 374 13.40 -12.43 5.89
CA GLN A 374 13.81 -13.76 5.49
C GLN A 374 15.25 -13.75 4.91
N GLY A 375 16.05 -14.76 5.22
CA GLY A 375 17.40 -14.93 4.65
C GLY A 375 18.47 -13.95 5.18
N ILE A 376 18.41 -13.58 6.46
CA ILE A 376 19.34 -12.62 7.12
C ILE A 376 20.34 -13.29 8.07
N GLY A 377 20.47 -14.62 8.02
CA GLY A 377 21.35 -15.40 8.90
C GLY A 377 20.68 -15.98 10.15
N TYR A 378 19.45 -15.60 10.47
CA TYR A 378 18.64 -16.21 11.52
C TYR A 378 17.15 -16.23 11.14
N ASN A 379 16.37 -17.11 11.78
CA ASN A 379 14.95 -17.33 11.45
C ASN A 379 14.00 -17.35 12.67
N ARG A 380 14.50 -17.08 13.89
CA ARG A 380 13.68 -17.07 15.11
C ARG A 380 13.79 -15.76 15.89
N THR A 381 12.70 -15.37 16.55
CA THR A 381 12.57 -14.16 17.38
C THR A 381 11.59 -14.40 18.55
N LEU A 382 11.69 -13.61 19.63
CA LEU A 382 10.72 -13.62 20.75
C LEU A 382 9.55 -12.66 20.54
N LEU A 383 9.79 -11.58 19.79
CA LEU A 383 8.88 -10.47 19.61
C LEU A 383 9.11 -9.92 18.20
N PRO A 384 8.11 -9.89 17.32
CA PRO A 384 8.11 -8.88 16.30
C PRO A 384 7.64 -7.59 17.00
N ASN A 385 8.46 -6.53 16.98
CA ASN A 385 8.10 -5.19 17.45
C ASN A 385 7.00 -4.53 16.58
N ILE A 386 6.49 -5.28 15.59
CA ILE A 386 5.62 -4.89 14.49
C ILE A 386 4.72 -6.10 14.20
N LYS A 387 3.40 -5.94 14.04
CA LYS A 387 2.52 -7.09 13.78
C LYS A 387 2.71 -7.62 12.36
N GLU A 388 2.23 -8.85 12.10
CA GLU A 388 2.34 -9.49 10.78
C GLU A 388 1.58 -8.71 9.68
N GLU A 389 0.42 -8.15 10.04
CA GLU A 389 -0.36 -7.20 9.23
C GLU A 389 0.40 -5.88 8.96
N ASP A 390 1.14 -5.38 9.96
CA ASP A 390 1.98 -4.18 9.83
C ASP A 390 3.29 -4.45 9.05
N ALA A 391 3.66 -5.72 8.79
CA ALA A 391 4.85 -6.05 8.01
C ALA A 391 4.66 -5.76 6.51
N VAL A 392 3.41 -5.81 6.03
CA VAL A 392 3.03 -5.42 4.65
C VAL A 392 3.32 -3.93 4.42
N TYR A 393 3.19 -3.10 5.45
CA TYR A 393 3.51 -1.67 5.44
C TYR A 393 5.00 -1.36 5.22
N PHE A 394 5.91 -2.33 5.32
CA PHE A 394 7.31 -2.13 4.91
C PHE A 394 7.52 -2.31 3.41
N GLN A 395 6.56 -2.88 2.68
CA GLN A 395 6.64 -3.05 1.23
C GLN A 395 6.61 -1.70 0.49
N GLN A 396 5.88 -0.70 0.99
CA GLN A 396 5.88 0.66 0.44
C GLN A 396 7.24 1.38 0.59
N PHE A 397 8.07 0.99 1.57
CA PHE A 397 9.43 1.51 1.72
C PHE A 397 10.49 0.61 1.06
N ARG A 398 10.07 -0.45 0.36
CA ARG A 398 10.95 -1.33 -0.42
C ARG A 398 11.84 -0.58 -1.41
N PRO A 399 11.41 0.54 -2.06
CA PRO A 399 12.31 1.35 -2.88
C PRO A 399 13.42 2.06 -2.09
N LEU A 400 13.15 2.46 -0.84
CA LEU A 400 14.15 3.10 0.04
C LEU A 400 15.12 2.07 0.68
N PHE A 401 14.65 0.84 0.91
CA PHE A 401 15.36 -0.16 1.73
C PHE A 401 15.69 -1.47 1.02
N GLY A 402 15.63 -1.51 -0.31
CA GLY A 402 16.00 -2.68 -1.14
C GLY A 402 17.49 -3.06 -1.12
N GLY A 403 18.24 -2.70 -0.07
CA GLY A 403 19.66 -3.05 0.11
C GLY A 403 20.67 -2.27 -0.73
N LYS A 404 20.23 -1.43 -1.68
CA LYS A 404 21.14 -0.74 -2.61
C LYS A 404 22.09 0.26 -1.94
N CYS A 405 21.66 0.92 -0.86
CA CYS A 405 22.50 1.89 -0.18
C CYS A 405 23.49 1.25 0.81
N SER A 406 23.16 0.10 1.40
CA SER A 406 24.07 -0.65 2.29
C SER A 406 23.65 -2.12 2.39
N PRO A 407 24.57 -3.08 2.22
CA PRO A 407 24.27 -4.50 2.39
C PRO A 407 23.84 -4.84 3.83
N ASN A 408 24.27 -4.03 4.80
CA ASN A 408 23.99 -4.24 6.23
C ASN A 408 22.65 -3.66 6.70
N LEU A 409 21.92 -2.98 5.81
CA LEU A 409 20.67 -2.32 6.18
C LEU A 409 19.58 -3.33 6.54
N LYS A 410 19.47 -4.41 5.77
CA LYS A 410 18.49 -5.49 6.00
C LYS A 410 18.72 -6.16 7.35
N LEU A 411 19.97 -6.54 7.62
CA LEU A 411 20.39 -7.10 8.91
C LEU A 411 20.11 -6.12 10.05
N PHE A 412 20.53 -4.85 9.92
CA PHE A 412 20.31 -3.83 10.95
C PHE A 412 18.83 -3.63 11.30
N LEU A 413 17.96 -3.45 10.30
CA LEU A 413 16.52 -3.23 10.51
C LEU A 413 15.85 -4.46 11.12
N CYS A 414 16.17 -5.65 10.63
CA CYS A 414 15.58 -6.87 11.16
C CYS A 414 16.06 -7.19 12.57
N SER A 415 17.33 -6.95 12.91
CA SER A 415 17.80 -7.08 14.29
C SER A 415 17.17 -6.03 15.24
N MET A 416 16.69 -4.89 14.73
CA MET A 416 15.93 -3.93 15.51
C MET A 416 14.48 -4.35 15.74
N TYR A 417 13.79 -4.85 14.71
CA TYR A 417 12.34 -5.08 14.75
C TYR A 417 11.95 -6.54 15.03
N ALA A 418 12.80 -7.49 14.69
CA ALA A 418 12.65 -8.91 14.97
C ALA A 418 14.03 -9.47 15.40
N PRO A 419 14.56 -9.05 16.57
CA PRO A 419 15.86 -9.48 17.06
C PRO A 419 15.96 -11.01 17.18
N GLU A 420 17.18 -11.54 16.99
CA GLU A 420 17.42 -12.98 17.04
C GLU A 420 17.09 -13.53 18.43
N CYS A 421 16.38 -14.65 18.45
CA CYS A 421 16.12 -15.44 19.64
C CYS A 421 16.93 -16.72 19.61
N ARG A 422 17.66 -16.99 20.69
CA ARG A 422 18.33 -18.27 20.94
C ARG A 422 17.74 -18.93 22.18
N PRO A 423 17.59 -20.26 22.21
CA PRO A 423 17.00 -20.98 23.34
C PRO A 423 17.70 -20.71 24.69
N ASN A 424 18.99 -20.38 24.65
CA ASN A 424 19.85 -20.20 25.83
C ASN A 424 20.12 -18.73 26.17
N VAL A 425 19.39 -17.78 25.57
CA VAL A 425 19.57 -16.34 25.81
C VAL A 425 18.25 -15.74 26.27
N THR A 426 18.25 -15.16 27.47
CA THR A 426 17.07 -14.57 28.14
C THR A 426 16.54 -13.31 27.45
N ASP A 427 17.42 -12.55 26.79
CA ASP A 427 17.09 -11.31 26.08
C ASP A 427 17.31 -11.41 24.56
N PRO A 428 16.40 -10.85 23.72
CA PRO A 428 16.61 -10.80 22.27
C PRO A 428 17.89 -10.04 21.90
N LEU A 429 18.67 -10.56 20.94
CA LEU A 429 19.95 -9.96 20.54
C LEU A 429 19.74 -8.74 19.61
N PRO A 430 20.06 -7.50 20.05
CA PRO A 430 19.98 -6.31 19.20
C PRO A 430 21.19 -6.20 18.26
N PRO A 431 21.15 -5.35 17.22
CA PRO A 431 22.31 -5.11 16.38
C PRO A 431 23.41 -4.40 17.16
N CYS A 432 24.67 -4.72 16.86
CA CYS A 432 25.80 -3.97 17.36
C CYS A 432 25.84 -2.56 16.75
N ARG A 433 26.51 -1.65 17.47
CA ARG A 433 26.79 -0.28 17.03
C ARG A 433 27.52 -0.25 15.68
N SER A 434 28.38 -1.23 15.41
CA SER A 434 29.07 -1.42 14.12
C SER A 434 28.07 -1.67 12.99
N THR A 435 27.12 -2.57 13.18
CA THR A 435 26.03 -2.89 12.23
C THR A 435 25.22 -1.64 11.89
N CYS A 436 24.83 -0.85 12.90
CA CYS A 436 24.18 0.44 12.67
C CYS A 436 25.07 1.40 11.88
N LYS A 437 26.35 1.55 12.24
CA LYS A 437 27.27 2.50 11.59
C LYS A 437 27.43 2.15 10.11
N GLN A 438 27.52 0.87 9.75
CA GLN A 438 27.63 0.44 8.35
C GLN A 438 26.34 0.64 7.56
N ALA A 439 25.17 0.38 8.15
CA ALA A 439 23.89 0.72 7.55
C ALA A 439 23.77 2.24 7.33
N LYS A 440 24.12 3.05 8.35
CA LYS A 440 24.09 4.51 8.29
C LYS A 440 25.06 5.08 7.27
N ARG A 441 26.28 4.56 7.18
CA ARG A 441 27.32 5.05 6.26
C ARG A 441 26.83 5.02 4.80
N GLY A 442 26.20 3.92 4.41
CA GLY A 442 25.68 3.76 3.06
C GLY A 442 24.35 4.49 2.81
N CYS A 443 23.44 4.48 3.78
CA CYS A 443 22.07 4.97 3.56
C CYS A 443 21.82 6.42 4.01
N ALA A 444 22.58 6.97 4.96
CA ALA A 444 22.36 8.36 5.41
C ALA A 444 22.67 9.42 4.35
N PRO A 445 23.65 9.28 3.43
CA PRO A 445 23.80 10.18 2.29
C PRO A 445 22.57 10.16 1.37
N PHE A 446 22.10 8.96 1.02
CA PHE A 446 20.89 8.78 0.22
C PHE A 446 19.65 9.39 0.88
N MET A 447 19.44 9.16 2.18
CA MET A 447 18.33 9.76 2.93
C MET A 447 18.41 11.30 2.95
N ARG A 448 19.61 11.87 3.11
CA ARG A 448 19.81 13.32 3.09
C ARG A 448 19.48 13.94 1.73
N LEU A 449 19.77 13.25 0.62
CA LEU A 449 19.41 13.67 -0.74
C LEU A 449 17.88 13.85 -0.90
N HIS A 450 17.09 13.10 -0.13
CA HIS A 450 15.63 13.19 -0.09
C HIS A 450 15.10 13.98 1.12
N HIS A 451 15.93 14.84 1.73
CA HIS A 451 15.60 15.64 2.92
C HIS A 451 15.17 14.83 4.16
N VAL A 452 15.49 13.54 4.23
CA VAL A 452 15.21 12.68 5.38
C VAL A 452 16.47 12.54 6.24
N ARG A 453 16.38 12.94 7.52
CA ARG A 453 17.47 12.75 8.48
C ARG A 453 17.47 11.32 9.02
N TRP A 454 18.66 10.78 9.31
CA TRP A 454 18.79 9.48 9.96
C TRP A 454 17.98 9.44 11.29
N PRO A 455 16.97 8.55 11.42
CA PRO A 455 15.99 8.63 12.50
C PRO A 455 16.61 8.55 13.89
N LYS A 456 16.01 9.28 14.85
CA LYS A 456 16.49 9.35 16.24
C LYS A 456 16.57 7.95 16.90
N ARG A 457 15.58 7.08 16.66
CA ARG A 457 15.56 5.69 17.15
C ARG A 457 16.68 4.83 16.56
N MET A 458 17.09 5.10 15.32
CA MET A 458 18.16 4.39 14.63
C MET A 458 19.55 4.97 14.91
N ARG A 459 19.71 5.99 15.76
CA ARG A 459 21.02 6.59 16.05
C ARG A 459 21.96 5.54 16.63
N CYS A 460 23.15 5.39 16.05
CA CYS A 460 24.05 4.29 16.40
C CYS A 460 24.56 4.28 17.83
N LYS A 461 24.50 5.43 18.53
CA LYS A 461 24.81 5.51 19.96
C LYS A 461 23.84 4.69 20.84
N ASN A 462 22.63 4.41 20.34
CA ASN A 462 21.60 3.65 21.06
C ASN A 462 21.91 2.14 21.13
N PHE A 463 22.89 1.65 20.37
CA PHE A 463 23.20 0.22 20.28
C PHE A 463 24.48 -0.18 21.02
N PRO A 464 24.58 -1.43 21.52
CA PRO A 464 25.74 -1.94 22.24
C PRO A 464 27.01 -1.96 21.39
N LYS A 465 28.18 -1.86 22.03
CA LYS A 465 29.47 -2.15 21.38
C LYS A 465 29.73 -3.66 21.44
N ALA A 466 30.41 -4.20 20.43
CA ALA A 466 30.97 -5.55 20.49
C ALA A 466 31.89 -5.68 21.72
N GLY A 467 31.75 -6.77 22.48
CA GLY A 467 32.48 -6.99 23.75
C GLY A 467 32.10 -6.03 24.89
N GLY A 468 30.97 -5.31 24.79
CA GLY A 468 30.48 -4.43 25.85
C GLY A 468 29.62 -5.17 26.89
N LYS A 469 28.97 -4.43 27.79
CA LYS A 469 28.07 -4.99 28.85
C LYS A 469 26.83 -5.74 28.35
N LYS A 470 26.47 -5.62 27.07
CA LYS A 470 25.27 -6.24 26.48
C LYS A 470 25.64 -6.96 25.20
N SER A 471 25.13 -8.18 25.04
CA SER A 471 25.32 -8.98 23.84
C SER A 471 24.71 -8.29 22.61
N CYS A 472 25.33 -8.46 21.43
CA CYS A 472 24.82 -7.91 20.18
C CYS A 472 25.29 -8.70 18.95
N ILE A 473 24.64 -8.50 17.81
CA ILE A 473 25.02 -9.10 16.52
C ILE A 473 25.72 -8.10 15.59
N ASP A 474 26.89 -8.48 15.09
CA ASP A 474 27.69 -7.63 14.22
C ASP A 474 27.29 -7.75 12.73
N PRO A 475 27.91 -6.96 11.83
CA PRO A 475 27.61 -6.97 10.39
C PRO A 475 27.83 -8.32 9.70
N ASN A 476 28.69 -9.18 10.25
CA ASN A 476 28.99 -10.50 9.71
C ASN A 476 28.06 -11.58 10.29
N GLY A 477 27.08 -11.18 11.12
CA GLY A 477 26.19 -12.11 11.80
C GLY A 477 26.84 -12.77 13.03
N ILE A 478 28.01 -12.30 13.48
CA ILE A 478 28.69 -12.85 14.65
C ILE A 478 28.07 -12.24 15.91
N VAL A 479 27.76 -13.11 16.87
CA VAL A 479 27.23 -12.70 18.17
C VAL A 479 28.38 -12.42 19.12
N HIS A 480 28.46 -11.18 19.57
CA HIS A 480 29.37 -10.76 20.63
C HIS A 480 28.64 -10.90 21.96
N LYS A 481 29.15 -11.75 22.86
CA LYS A 481 28.59 -11.90 24.20
C LYS A 481 28.92 -10.67 25.05
N GLY A 482 27.97 -10.28 25.91
CA GLY A 482 28.22 -9.27 26.92
C GLY A 482 29.24 -9.77 27.95
N ALA A 483 30.14 -8.88 28.34
CA ALA A 483 31.07 -9.11 29.46
C ALA A 483 30.41 -8.76 30.80
#